data_AF-A0A0D2HIF7-F1
#
_entry.id   AF-A0A0D2HIF7-F1
#
_cell.length_a   1.000
_cell.length_b   1.000
_cell.length_c   1.000
_cell.angle_alpha   90.00
_cell.angle_beta   90.00
_cell.angle_gamma   90.00
#
_symmetry.space_group_name_H-M   'P 1'
#
loop_
_entity.id
_entity.type
_entity.pdbx_description
1 polymer ?
#
loop_
_entity_poly.entity_id
_entity_poly.type
_entity_poly.pdbx_seq_one_letter_code
_entity_poly.pdbx_strand_id
1 'polypeptide(L)'
;MYLGSRPDIRERLCGTSVRSVSGELEPTPPHPLRDSKDDRGGGGMCTSPNDYIKTIVALLKNNGALLKPETIRSMFEPQLRDRRYLNSFLDHPLGGPMCRAGVESDAWNFGLGGMLNLEDVDGVCKKGTMSWSGLPNLYWVGSRVLSDLKNTLSGGMVSLKCTLTFALVD
;
A
#
# COMPACT_ATOMS: atom_id res chain seq x y z
N MET A 1 18.99 4.52 -3.22
CA MET A 1 19.27 4.40 -4.66
C MET A 1 19.68 5.78 -5.12
N TYR A 2 20.89 5.91 -5.67
CA TYR A 2 21.39 7.19 -6.16
C TYR A 2 20.84 7.45 -7.57
N LEU A 3 19.67 8.09 -7.64
CA LEU A 3 18.91 8.27 -8.88
C LEU A 3 19.69 9.08 -9.92
N GLY A 4 20.57 9.99 -9.48
CA GLY A 4 21.48 10.73 -10.35
C GLY A 4 22.37 9.83 -11.22
N SER A 5 22.68 8.61 -10.76
CA SER A 5 23.46 7.61 -11.52
C SER A 5 22.65 6.66 -12.38
N ARG A 6 21.31 6.78 -12.39
CA ARG A 6 20.38 5.86 -13.07
C ARG A 6 19.49 6.60 -14.06
N PRO A 7 20.05 7.10 -15.18
CA PRO A 7 19.26 7.79 -16.20
C PRO A 7 18.16 6.89 -16.77
N ASP A 8 18.41 5.59 -16.85
CA ASP A 8 17.45 4.56 -17.27
C ASP A 8 16.19 4.51 -16.40
N ILE A 9 16.31 4.75 -15.09
CA ILE A 9 15.17 4.83 -14.17
C ILE A 9 14.54 6.21 -14.23
N ARG A 10 15.37 7.27 -14.28
CA ARG A 10 14.91 8.67 -14.27
C ARG A 10 14.01 8.99 -15.47
N GLU A 11 14.35 8.47 -16.65
CA GLU A 11 13.59 8.70 -17.89
C GLU A 11 12.23 7.98 -17.91
N ARG A 12 12.06 6.97 -17.05
CA ARG A 12 10.83 6.16 -16.96
C ARG A 12 9.91 6.58 -15.80
N LEU A 13 10.29 7.61 -15.04
CA LEU A 13 9.45 8.12 -13.94
C LEU A 13 8.16 8.69 -14.51
N CYS A 14 7.02 8.17 -14.05
CA CYS A 14 5.74 8.73 -14.45
C CYS A 14 5.44 10.04 -13.73
N GLY A 15 4.84 10.96 -14.49
CA GLY A 15 4.27 12.19 -13.97
C GLY A 15 3.18 11.92 -12.93
N THR A 16 2.90 12.94 -12.13
CA THR A 16 1.79 12.91 -11.16
C THR A 16 0.66 13.82 -11.61
N SER A 17 -0.42 13.90 -10.85
CA SER A 17 -1.50 14.88 -11.09
C SER A 17 -1.77 15.70 -9.85
N VAL A 18 -2.10 16.98 -10.02
CA VAL A 18 -2.61 17.85 -8.97
C VAL A 18 -4.06 18.20 -9.25
N ARG A 19 -4.86 18.36 -8.20
CA ARG A 19 -6.23 18.87 -8.34
C ARG A 19 -6.19 20.40 -8.34
N SER A 20 -6.72 21.02 -9.39
CA SER A 20 -6.81 22.47 -9.52
C SER A 20 -7.89 23.04 -8.61
N VAL A 21 -7.93 24.38 -8.49
CA VAL A 21 -8.99 25.09 -7.75
C VAL A 21 -10.39 24.88 -8.36
N SER A 22 -10.48 24.56 -9.65
CA SER A 22 -11.75 24.22 -10.30
C SER A 22 -12.19 22.78 -10.05
N GLY A 23 -11.33 21.96 -9.42
CA GLY A 23 -11.58 20.55 -9.16
C GLY A 23 -11.08 19.61 -10.25
N GLU A 24 -10.56 20.12 -11.36
CA GLU A 24 -9.99 19.34 -12.46
C GLU A 24 -8.62 18.75 -12.11
N LEU A 25 -8.20 17.69 -12.81
CA LEU A 25 -6.87 17.09 -12.64
C LEU A 25 -5.90 17.65 -13.69
N GLU A 26 -4.80 18.20 -13.22
CA GLU A 26 -3.74 18.77 -14.06
C GLU A 26 -2.46 17.91 -13.97
N PRO A 27 -1.83 17.57 -15.11
CA PRO A 27 -0.56 16.85 -15.12
C PRO A 27 0.55 17.65 -14.43
N THR A 28 1.43 16.95 -13.72
CA THR A 28 2.61 17.50 -13.06
C THR A 28 3.81 16.61 -13.30
N PRO A 29 5.04 17.14 -13.21
CA PRO A 29 6.25 16.33 -13.29
C PRO A 29 6.25 15.20 -12.25
N PRO A 30 7.06 14.15 -12.45
CA PRO A 30 7.19 13.09 -11.46
C PRO A 30 7.51 13.62 -10.06
N HIS A 31 7.09 12.87 -9.04
CA HIS A 31 7.38 13.21 -7.66
C HIS A 31 8.90 13.41 -7.47
N PRO A 32 9.35 14.52 -6.87
CA PRO A 32 10.76 14.78 -6.71
C PRO A 32 11.37 13.78 -5.72
N LEU A 33 12.08 12.80 -6.26
CA LEU A 33 12.88 11.88 -5.46
C LEU A 33 14.18 12.58 -5.07
N ARG A 34 14.47 12.60 -3.77
CA ARG A 34 15.71 13.19 -3.29
C ARG A 34 16.88 12.31 -3.71
N ASP A 35 17.84 12.90 -4.41
CA ASP A 35 19.09 12.22 -4.72
C ASP A 35 19.88 12.07 -3.41
N SER A 36 19.83 10.85 -2.86
CA SER A 36 20.39 10.50 -1.57
C SER A 36 21.54 9.54 -1.82
N LYS A 37 22.69 9.81 -1.18
CA LYS A 37 23.80 8.86 -1.19
C LYS A 37 23.42 7.54 -0.50
N ASP A 38 22.53 7.62 0.50
CA ASP A 38 22.07 6.46 1.27
C ASP A 38 20.76 5.88 0.72
N ASP A 39 20.58 4.58 0.92
CA ASP A 39 19.34 3.86 0.65
C ASP A 39 18.29 4.15 1.73
N ARG A 40 17.14 4.72 1.31
CA ARG A 40 16.05 5.09 2.21
C ARG A 40 14.91 4.08 2.15
N GLY A 41 14.92 3.10 3.04
CA GLY A 41 13.92 2.03 3.08
C GLY A 41 12.47 2.50 3.27
N GLY A 42 12.25 3.69 3.85
CA GLY A 42 10.90 4.23 4.09
C GLY A 42 10.26 4.97 2.91
N GLY A 43 11.00 5.30 1.84
CA GLY A 43 10.44 6.11 0.74
C GLY A 43 11.39 6.45 -0.41
N GLY A 44 12.51 5.75 -0.56
CA GLY A 44 13.50 5.99 -1.62
C GLY A 44 13.49 4.96 -2.74
N MET A 45 12.46 4.10 -2.81
CA MET A 45 12.36 3.03 -3.80
C MET A 45 11.64 3.51 -5.06
N CYS A 46 12.17 3.14 -6.22
CA CYS A 46 11.54 3.30 -7.53
C CYS A 46 11.25 1.90 -8.09
N THR A 47 10.02 1.67 -8.54
CA THR A 47 9.62 0.38 -9.13
C THR A 47 8.48 0.56 -10.11
N SER A 48 8.28 -0.42 -10.99
CA SER A 48 7.09 -0.52 -11.83
C SER A 48 5.87 -1.00 -11.03
N PRO A 49 4.63 -0.73 -11.50
CA PRO A 49 3.42 -1.34 -10.93
C PRO A 49 3.51 -2.86 -10.86
N ASN A 50 3.98 -3.42 -11.97
CA ASN A 50 4.01 -4.85 -12.21
C ASN A 50 4.91 -5.57 -11.20
N ASP A 51 6.09 -5.01 -10.91
CA ASP A 51 7.02 -5.61 -9.97
C ASP A 51 6.58 -5.41 -8.51
N TYR A 52 5.94 -4.28 -8.21
CA TYR A 52 5.35 -4.06 -6.89
C TYR A 52 4.22 -5.04 -6.59
N ILE A 53 3.30 -5.22 -7.54
CA ILE A 53 2.18 -6.18 -7.42
C ILE A 53 2.70 -7.61 -7.27
N LYS A 54 3.75 -8.03 -7.99
CA LYS A 54 4.35 -9.36 -7.82
C LYS A 54 4.78 -9.60 -6.37
N THR A 55 5.34 -8.59 -5.71
CA THR A 55 5.75 -8.67 -4.31
C THR A 55 4.55 -8.85 -3.38
N ILE A 56 3.48 -8.05 -3.57
CA ILE A 56 2.23 -8.19 -2.80
C ILE A 56 1.63 -9.59 -3.02
N VAL A 57 1.51 -10.04 -4.28
CA VAL A 57 0.96 -11.36 -4.62
C VAL A 57 1.78 -12.48 -3.99
N ALA A 58 3.11 -12.38 -3.98
CA ALA A 58 3.97 -13.38 -3.35
C ALA A 58 3.77 -13.45 -1.82
N LEU A 59 3.60 -12.30 -1.16
CA LEU A 59 3.25 -12.25 0.27
C LEU A 59 1.87 -12.89 0.53
N LEU A 60 0.87 -12.59 -0.30
CA LEU A 60 -0.49 -13.12 -0.15
C LEU A 60 -0.56 -14.64 -0.42
N LYS A 61 0.18 -15.14 -1.41
CA LYS A 61 0.27 -16.57 -1.72
C LYS A 61 0.93 -17.36 -0.59
N ASN A 62 1.81 -16.73 0.18
CA ASN A 62 2.47 -17.34 1.34
C ASN A 62 3.12 -18.71 1.05
N ASN A 63 3.72 -18.86 -0.13
CA ASN A 63 4.27 -20.13 -0.62
C ASN A 63 5.76 -20.32 -0.29
N GLY A 64 6.32 -19.49 0.58
CA GLY A 64 7.73 -19.54 0.95
C GLY A 64 8.70 -18.85 -0.02
N ALA A 65 8.21 -18.22 -1.09
CA ALA A 65 9.09 -17.62 -2.11
C ALA A 65 9.88 -16.38 -1.61
N LEU A 66 9.32 -15.61 -0.67
CA LEU A 66 9.96 -14.41 -0.11
C LEU A 66 10.45 -14.63 1.33
N LEU A 67 9.58 -15.17 2.18
CA LEU A 67 9.81 -15.37 3.61
C LEU A 67 9.19 -16.70 4.03
N LYS A 68 9.61 -17.22 5.19
CA LYS A 68 8.99 -18.41 5.78
C LYS A 68 7.49 -18.19 5.99
N PRO A 69 6.64 -19.20 5.76
CA PRO A 69 5.20 -19.02 5.89
C PRO A 69 4.71 -18.54 7.26
N GLU A 70 5.44 -18.88 8.32
CA GLU A 70 5.22 -18.44 9.70
C GLU A 70 5.46 -16.93 9.83
N THR A 71 6.53 -16.43 9.19
CA THR A 71 6.89 -15.01 9.23
C THR A 71 5.83 -14.17 8.54
N ILE A 72 5.36 -14.59 7.36
CA ILE A 72 4.26 -13.92 6.66
C ILE A 72 2.98 -13.99 7.50
N ARG A 73 2.70 -15.10 8.19
CA ARG A 73 1.55 -15.17 9.12
C ARG A 73 1.63 -14.08 10.18
N SER A 74 2.77 -13.93 10.83
CA SER A 74 2.99 -12.91 11.85
C SER A 74 2.92 -11.47 11.33
N MET A 75 3.17 -11.22 10.04
CA MET A 75 2.99 -9.88 9.47
C MET A 75 1.55 -9.39 9.61
N PHE A 76 0.57 -10.29 9.43
CA PHE A 76 -0.86 -9.99 9.49
C PHE A 76 -1.46 -10.17 10.89
N GLU A 77 -0.62 -10.23 11.94
CA GLU A 77 -1.06 -10.27 13.33
C GLU A 77 -0.96 -8.88 13.98
N PRO A 78 -1.84 -8.55 14.94
CA PRO A 78 -1.77 -7.28 15.66
C PRO A 78 -0.47 -7.16 16.46
N GLN A 79 0.35 -6.14 16.19
CA GLN A 79 1.63 -5.94 16.88
C GLN A 79 1.54 -4.95 18.04
N LEU A 80 0.51 -4.10 18.05
CA LEU A 80 0.30 -3.14 19.13
C LEU A 80 -0.59 -3.75 20.21
N ARG A 81 -0.01 -3.96 21.40
CA ARG A 81 -0.74 -4.32 22.63
C ARG A 81 -1.64 -3.19 23.09
N ASP A 82 -1.17 -1.96 22.95
CA ASP A 82 -1.88 -0.74 23.28
C ASP A 82 -2.00 0.14 22.04
N ARG A 83 -3.23 0.48 21.69
CA ARG A 83 -3.59 1.17 20.44
C ARG A 83 -3.88 2.65 20.66
N ARG A 84 -3.80 3.16 21.89
CA ARG A 84 -4.20 4.54 22.22
C ARG A 84 -3.47 5.59 21.38
N TYR A 85 -2.17 5.42 21.18
CA TYR A 85 -1.38 6.33 20.34
C TYR A 85 -1.71 6.23 18.85
N LEU A 86 -2.02 5.02 18.37
CA LEU A 86 -2.49 4.84 17.00
C LEU A 86 -3.83 5.53 16.81
N ASN A 87 -4.80 5.29 17.68
CA ASN A 87 -6.12 5.90 17.61
C ASN A 87 -6.03 7.43 17.68
N SER A 88 -5.22 7.98 18.60
CA SER A 88 -4.97 9.42 18.67
C SER A 88 -4.40 10.00 17.38
N PHE A 89 -3.55 9.26 16.66
CA PHE A 89 -3.06 9.68 15.35
C PHE A 89 -4.15 9.59 14.28
N LEU A 90 -4.98 8.54 14.32
CA LEU A 90 -6.08 8.34 13.39
C LEU A 90 -7.19 9.39 13.55
N ASP A 91 -7.36 9.96 14.74
CA ASP A 91 -8.32 11.06 14.96
C ASP A 91 -7.85 12.38 14.33
N HIS A 92 -6.59 12.48 13.91
CA HIS A 92 -6.07 13.68 13.25
C HIS A 92 -6.71 13.86 11.85
N PRO A 93 -7.28 15.04 11.54
CA PRO A 93 -8.08 15.25 10.32
C PRO A 93 -7.28 15.07 9.02
N LEU A 94 -5.95 15.28 9.06
CA LEU A 94 -5.08 15.08 7.90
C LEU A 94 -4.39 13.71 7.90
N GLY A 95 -4.11 13.14 9.08
CA GLY A 95 -3.28 11.95 9.21
C GLY A 95 -4.10 10.67 9.15
N GLY A 96 -5.27 10.67 9.78
CA GLY A 96 -6.18 9.54 9.82
C GLY A 96 -6.64 9.06 8.44
N PRO A 97 -7.22 9.94 7.60
CA PRO A 97 -7.70 9.53 6.28
C PRO A 97 -6.60 8.90 5.40
N MET A 98 -5.36 9.42 5.49
CA MET A 98 -4.19 8.89 4.76
C MET A 98 -3.81 7.46 5.18
N CYS A 99 -3.99 7.10 6.45
CA CYS A 99 -3.66 5.77 6.97
C CYS A 99 -4.81 4.77 6.81
N ARG A 100 -6.07 5.22 6.91
CA ARG A 100 -7.24 4.35 6.78
C ARG A 100 -7.53 3.87 5.36
N ALA A 101 -6.90 4.48 4.34
CA ALA A 101 -7.11 4.13 2.94
C ALA A 101 -8.60 4.08 2.53
N GLY A 102 -9.42 4.97 3.11
CA GLY A 102 -10.86 5.04 2.86
C GLY A 102 -11.72 3.98 3.56
N VAL A 103 -11.14 3.16 4.45
CA VAL A 103 -11.91 2.21 5.26
C VAL A 103 -12.42 2.90 6.53
N GLU A 104 -13.74 2.93 6.69
CA GLU A 104 -14.39 3.40 7.91
C GLU A 104 -14.44 2.26 8.92
N SER A 105 -13.59 2.33 9.93
CA SER A 105 -13.48 1.34 11.01
C SER A 105 -12.85 2.01 12.24
N ASP A 106 -13.24 1.56 13.43
CA ASP A 106 -12.60 1.91 14.70
C ASP A 106 -11.65 0.81 15.21
N ALA A 107 -11.61 -0.33 14.50
CA ALA A 107 -10.90 -1.54 14.88
C ALA A 107 -9.51 -1.61 14.23
N TRP A 108 -8.71 -0.54 14.33
CA TRP A 108 -7.36 -0.51 13.77
C TRP A 108 -6.30 -1.11 14.68
N ASN A 109 -5.26 -1.68 14.08
CA ASN A 109 -3.96 -2.00 14.68
C ASN A 109 -2.86 -1.77 13.64
N PHE A 110 -1.61 -2.11 13.98
CA PHE A 110 -0.49 -2.11 13.06
C PHE A 110 0.08 -3.53 12.96
N GLY A 111 0.16 -4.07 11.75
CA GLY A 111 0.88 -5.30 11.46
C GLY A 111 2.34 -5.01 11.07
N LEU A 112 3.12 -6.05 10.77
CA LEU A 112 4.48 -5.85 10.25
C LEU A 112 4.40 -5.53 8.75
N GLY A 113 4.09 -4.28 8.44
CA GLY A 113 4.03 -3.77 7.06
C GLY A 113 3.04 -2.65 6.82
N GLY A 114 2.04 -2.47 7.70
CA GLY A 114 1.03 -1.44 7.53
C GLY A 114 -0.12 -1.50 8.53
N MET A 115 -1.14 -0.69 8.26
CA MET A 115 -2.39 -0.65 9.02
C MET A 115 -3.13 -1.95 8.88
N LEU A 116 -3.61 -2.51 9.98
CA LEU A 116 -4.33 -3.77 10.03
C LEU A 116 -5.75 -3.52 10.56
N ASN A 117 -6.75 -3.85 9.76
CA ASN A 117 -8.14 -3.81 10.20
C ASN A 117 -8.51 -5.09 10.97
N LEU A 118 -9.13 -4.96 12.14
CA LEU A 118 -9.47 -6.07 13.02
C LEU A 118 -10.94 -6.50 12.97
N GLU A 119 -11.74 -5.90 12.09
CA GLU A 119 -13.15 -6.25 11.89
C GLU A 119 -13.52 -6.40 10.41
N ASP A 120 -14.67 -7.01 10.15
CA ASP A 120 -15.28 -6.98 8.83
C ASP A 120 -15.98 -5.63 8.64
N VAL A 121 -15.73 -4.98 7.49
CA VAL A 121 -16.42 -3.76 7.08
C VAL A 121 -17.24 -4.09 5.84
N ASP A 122 -18.57 -4.02 5.99
CA ASP A 122 -19.50 -4.48 4.95
C ASP A 122 -19.30 -3.73 3.63
N GLY A 123 -19.29 -4.47 2.52
CA GLY A 123 -18.99 -3.94 1.19
C GLY A 123 -17.55 -3.44 0.94
N VAL A 124 -16.70 -3.39 1.97
CA VAL A 124 -15.35 -2.80 1.89
C VAL A 124 -14.25 -3.84 2.04
N CYS A 125 -14.09 -4.46 3.21
CA CYS A 125 -13.00 -5.40 3.46
C CYS A 125 -13.28 -6.37 4.62
N LYS A 126 -12.50 -7.44 4.70
CA LYS A 126 -12.57 -8.43 5.78
C LYS A 126 -11.59 -8.15 6.90
N LYS A 127 -11.87 -8.67 8.09
CA LYS A 127 -10.95 -8.71 9.21
C LYS A 127 -9.60 -9.29 8.78
N GLY A 128 -8.52 -8.64 9.18
CA GLY A 128 -7.15 -9.04 8.82
C GLY A 128 -6.67 -8.45 7.48
N THR A 129 -7.45 -7.55 6.86
CA THR A 129 -6.98 -6.75 5.73
C THR A 129 -5.92 -5.78 6.21
N MET A 130 -4.78 -5.77 5.52
CA MET A 130 -3.70 -4.82 5.72
C MET A 130 -3.66 -3.80 4.59
N SER A 131 -3.40 -2.54 4.92
CA SER A 131 -3.21 -1.46 3.95
C SER A 131 -2.07 -0.53 4.35
N TRP A 132 -1.43 0.07 3.35
CA TRP A 132 -0.50 1.17 3.57
C TRP A 132 -0.48 2.10 2.36
N SER A 133 0.21 3.22 2.50
CA SER A 133 0.30 4.24 1.47
C SER A 133 1.72 4.77 1.28
N GLY A 134 1.95 5.34 0.12
CA GLY A 134 3.16 6.05 -0.25
C GLY A 134 2.81 7.37 -0.91
N LEU A 135 3.57 8.42 -0.63
CA LEU A 135 3.41 9.66 -1.38
C LEU A 135 3.86 9.45 -2.84
N PRO A 136 3.24 10.14 -3.82
CA PRO A 136 2.12 11.08 -3.67
C PRO A 136 0.79 10.47 -4.15
N ASN A 137 0.14 9.67 -3.30
CA ASN A 137 -1.17 8.99 -3.53
C ASN A 137 -1.10 7.52 -3.97
N LEU A 138 -0.01 6.82 -3.70
CA LEU A 138 0.07 5.36 -3.89
C LEU A 138 -0.58 4.64 -2.71
N TYR A 139 -1.42 3.64 -2.99
CA TYR A 139 -2.05 2.80 -1.97
C TYR A 139 -1.95 1.34 -2.35
N TRP A 140 -1.79 0.48 -1.35
CA TRP A 140 -1.97 -0.96 -1.51
C TRP A 140 -2.78 -1.52 -0.37
N VAL A 141 -3.55 -2.57 -0.69
CA VAL A 141 -4.42 -3.30 0.22
C VAL A 141 -4.25 -4.78 -0.05
N GLY A 142 -4.19 -5.60 1.00
CA GLY A 142 -4.07 -7.05 0.90
C GLY A 142 -4.70 -7.77 2.08
N SER A 143 -5.40 -8.87 1.81
CA SER A 143 -6.04 -9.74 2.80
C SER A 143 -5.65 -11.18 2.55
N ARG A 144 -5.51 -11.96 3.62
CA ARG A 144 -5.29 -13.43 3.53
C ARG A 144 -6.55 -14.24 3.84
N VAL A 145 -7.69 -13.60 4.05
CA VAL A 145 -8.95 -14.32 4.29
C VAL A 145 -9.40 -14.98 2.98
N LEU A 146 -9.44 -16.31 2.98
CA LEU A 146 -9.66 -17.16 1.80
C LEU A 146 -11.03 -16.95 1.10
N SER A 147 -11.99 -16.28 1.71
CA SER A 147 -13.25 -15.90 1.06
C SER A 147 -13.03 -14.96 -0.14
N ASP A 148 -11.92 -14.21 -0.13
CA ASP A 148 -11.56 -13.28 -1.20
C ASP A 148 -10.97 -14.01 -2.43
N LEU A 149 -10.66 -15.31 -2.33
CA LEU A 149 -10.25 -16.12 -3.48
C LEU A 149 -11.43 -16.83 -4.17
N LYS A 150 -12.47 -17.22 -3.44
CA LYS A 150 -13.52 -18.12 -3.99
C LYS A 150 -14.47 -17.43 -4.98
N ASN A 151 -14.71 -16.13 -4.85
CA ASN A 151 -15.47 -15.35 -5.85
C ASN A 151 -14.63 -14.92 -7.05
N THR A 152 -13.38 -15.36 -7.11
CA THR A 152 -12.36 -14.84 -8.03
C THR A 152 -11.79 -15.93 -8.93
N LEU A 153 -11.92 -17.20 -8.51
CA LEU A 153 -11.41 -18.36 -9.24
C LEU A 153 -12.38 -18.94 -10.28
N SER A 154 -13.64 -18.52 -10.32
CA SER A 154 -14.60 -18.95 -11.36
C SER A 154 -14.53 -18.13 -12.65
N GLY A 155 -13.64 -17.14 -12.73
CA GLY A 155 -13.52 -16.27 -13.90
C GLY A 155 -12.18 -15.57 -13.99
N GLY A 156 -11.07 -16.34 -14.11
CA GLY A 156 -9.81 -15.90 -14.72
C GLY A 156 -9.17 -14.58 -14.30
N MET A 157 -9.60 -13.95 -13.21
CA MET A 157 -9.24 -12.58 -12.86
C MET A 157 -9.12 -12.49 -11.36
N VAL A 158 -7.88 -12.42 -10.87
CA VAL A 158 -7.59 -12.08 -9.46
C VAL A 158 -8.12 -10.67 -9.20
N SER A 159 -9.28 -10.54 -8.57
CA SER A 159 -9.82 -9.26 -8.10
C SER A 159 -9.05 -8.85 -6.85
N LEU A 160 -7.81 -8.40 -7.05
CA LEU A 160 -7.31 -7.33 -6.20
C LEU A 160 -8.15 -6.10 -6.54
N LYS A 161 -8.99 -5.61 -5.63
CA LYS A 161 -9.33 -4.18 -5.63
C LYS A 161 -8.08 -3.42 -5.20
N CYS A 162 -7.10 -3.36 -6.10
CA CYS A 162 -5.98 -2.45 -6.02
C CYS A 162 -6.49 -1.13 -6.60
N THR A 163 -7.04 -0.25 -5.76
CA THR A 163 -7.21 1.15 -6.16
C THR A 163 -5.81 1.79 -6.11
N LEU A 164 -5.03 1.54 -7.16
CA LEU A 164 -3.75 2.19 -7.39
C LEU A 164 -4.04 3.58 -7.97
N THR A 165 -4.01 4.61 -7.13
CA THR A 165 -3.89 5.98 -7.61
C THR A 165 -2.39 6.23 -7.84
N PHE A 166 -2.02 6.68 -9.04
CA PHE A 166 -0.70 6.45 -9.63
C PHE A 166 0.44 7.33 -9.12
N ALA A 167 1.63 6.71 -9.02
CA ALA A 167 2.96 7.23 -9.35
C ALA A 167 3.90 6.01 -9.49
N LEU A 168 3.97 5.42 -10.68
CA LEU A 168 4.70 4.17 -10.92
C LEU A 168 5.54 4.30 -12.18
N VAL A 169 6.67 3.61 -12.26
CA VAL A 169 7.57 3.64 -13.43
C VAL A 169 6.96 2.79 -14.57
N ASP A 170 6.81 3.35 -15.77
CA ASP A 170 6.42 2.60 -16.98
C ASP A 170 7.58 1.74 -17.50
#